data_AF-A0A7J6KID8-F1
#
_entry.id   AF-A0A7J6KID8-F1
#
_cell.length_a   1.000
_cell.length_b   1.000
_cell.length_c   1.000
_cell.angle_alpha   90.00
_cell.angle_beta   90.00
_cell.angle_gamma   90.00
#
_symmetry.space_group_name_H-M   'P 1'
#
loop_
_entity.id
_entity.type
_entity.pdbx_description
1 polymer ?
#
loop_
_entity_poly.entity_id
_entity_poly.type
_entity_poly.pdbx_seq_one_letter_code
_entity_poly.pdbx_strand_id
1 'polypeptide(L)'
;KDNTSTVSADLASKQASTFLGKPVPDELILKINRVGSYAIWRANVCSAINHFECSRQVSAEIILRCIREPQRTRLVKKIPLAAVRDQGHVAIIKALDASNMNRLEMRAIESDWRGLQQHSGETIPAFADRLEDLAHIKETLTGITVTDAEMSERLADGLTDADAIMAKSVVDPSLKLPYEEFKQGMLGFLESIKANGQFSIM
;
A
#
# COMPACT_ATOMS: atom_id res chain seq x y z
N LYS A 1 -18.37 13.67 -37.85
CA LYS A 1 -17.57 12.52 -37.39
C LYS A 1 -16.47 13.05 -36.46
N ASP A 2 -16.70 12.91 -35.16
CA ASP A 2 -15.74 12.69 -34.07
C ASP A 2 -14.43 13.49 -34.00
N ASN A 3 -14.50 14.80 -33.75
CA ASN A 3 -13.35 15.61 -33.29
C ASN A 3 -13.31 15.81 -31.76
N THR A 4 -14.38 15.47 -31.05
CA THR A 4 -14.48 15.63 -29.58
C THR A 4 -13.89 14.46 -28.80
N SER A 5 -13.87 13.25 -29.38
CA SER A 5 -13.33 12.05 -28.73
C SER A 5 -11.80 12.05 -28.67
N THR A 6 -11.14 12.58 -29.70
CA THR A 6 -9.67 12.68 -29.81
C THR A 6 -9.08 13.72 -28.85
N VAL A 7 -9.71 14.90 -28.74
CA VAL A 7 -9.31 15.95 -27.79
C VAL A 7 -9.43 15.48 -26.33
N SER A 8 -10.47 14.70 -26.03
CA SER A 8 -10.68 14.10 -24.70
C SER A 8 -9.62 13.06 -24.35
N ALA A 9 -9.18 12.25 -25.32
CA ALA A 9 -8.16 11.21 -25.10
C ALA A 9 -6.76 11.82 -24.92
N ASP A 10 -6.42 12.84 -25.70
CA ASP A 10 -5.13 13.54 -25.60
C ASP A 10 -4.98 14.30 -24.28
N LEU A 11 -6.07 14.88 -23.77
CA LEU A 11 -6.08 15.54 -22.47
C LEU A 11 -5.89 14.54 -21.33
N ALA A 12 -6.61 13.41 -21.36
CA ALA A 12 -6.46 12.34 -20.38
C ALA A 12 -5.03 11.76 -20.38
N SER A 13 -4.47 11.57 -21.57
CA SER A 13 -3.08 11.14 -21.78
C SER A 13 -2.05 12.10 -21.17
N LYS A 14 -2.26 13.42 -21.31
CA LYS A 14 -1.40 14.44 -20.68
C LYS A 14 -1.53 14.42 -19.16
N GLN A 15 -2.74 14.40 -18.62
CA GLN A 15 -2.97 14.37 -17.17
C GLN A 15 -2.41 13.10 -16.51
N ALA A 16 -2.61 11.93 -17.14
CA ALA A 16 -2.01 10.69 -16.68
C ALA A 16 -0.47 10.75 -16.70
N SER A 17 0.12 11.50 -17.63
CA SER A 17 1.57 11.74 -17.65
C SER A 17 2.06 12.63 -16.51
N THR A 18 1.26 13.60 -16.09
CA THR A 18 1.57 14.46 -14.95
C THR A 18 1.55 13.64 -13.65
N PHE A 19 0.59 12.73 -13.51
CA PHE A 19 0.49 11.83 -12.37
C PHE A 19 1.65 10.81 -12.35
N LEU A 20 1.87 10.11 -13.46
CA LEU A 20 2.84 9.02 -13.53
C LEU A 20 4.28 9.48 -13.74
N GLY A 21 4.53 10.71 -14.17
CA GLY A 21 5.83 11.09 -14.72
C GLY A 21 6.14 10.45 -16.09
N LYS A 22 7.25 10.86 -16.69
CA LYS A 22 7.78 10.31 -17.95
C LYS A 22 9.30 10.09 -17.83
N PRO A 23 9.80 8.85 -17.84
CA PRO A 23 9.06 7.58 -17.95
C PRO A 23 8.22 7.27 -16.69
N VAL A 24 7.30 6.31 -16.79
CA VAL A 24 6.55 5.80 -15.63
C VAL A 24 7.53 5.10 -14.68
N PRO A 25 7.57 5.46 -13.38
CA PRO A 25 8.39 4.81 -12.38
C PRO A 25 8.19 3.32 -12.34
N ASP A 26 9.29 2.60 -12.16
CA ASP A 26 9.34 1.15 -12.29
C ASP A 26 8.60 0.43 -11.15
N GLU A 27 8.34 1.13 -10.05
CA GLU A 27 7.49 0.72 -8.91
C GLU A 27 5.98 0.76 -9.23
N LEU A 28 5.55 1.63 -10.14
CA LEU A 28 4.14 1.75 -10.53
C LEU A 28 3.76 0.73 -11.61
N ILE A 29 4.75 0.12 -12.26
CA ILE A 29 4.54 -0.90 -13.28
C ILE A 29 4.11 -2.22 -12.64
N LEU A 30 3.04 -2.82 -13.18
CA LEU A 30 2.59 -4.15 -12.79
C LEU A 30 3.68 -5.19 -13.10
N LYS A 31 4.24 -5.78 -12.04
CA LYS A 31 5.24 -6.85 -12.08
C LYS A 31 4.77 -8.03 -11.22
N ILE A 32 4.27 -9.09 -11.85
CA ILE A 32 3.85 -10.31 -11.15
C ILE A 32 5.06 -11.25 -11.04
N ASN A 33 5.93 -10.98 -10.07
CA ASN A 33 7.18 -11.72 -9.83
C ASN A 33 7.09 -12.71 -8.67
N ARG A 34 6.12 -12.56 -7.76
CA ARG A 34 5.82 -13.48 -6.66
C ARG A 34 4.33 -13.42 -6.32
N VAL A 35 3.87 -14.41 -5.55
CA VAL A 35 2.51 -14.39 -4.97
C VAL A 35 2.40 -13.17 -4.05
N GLY A 36 1.29 -12.44 -4.15
CA GLY A 36 1.02 -11.20 -3.42
C GLY A 36 1.38 -9.93 -4.18
N SER A 37 2.24 -10.01 -5.21
CA SER A 37 2.67 -8.83 -5.97
C SER A 37 1.51 -8.13 -6.69
N TYR A 38 0.52 -8.90 -7.18
CA TYR A 38 -0.63 -8.29 -7.82
C TYR A 38 -1.52 -7.60 -6.79
N ALA A 39 -1.76 -8.23 -5.64
CA ALA A 39 -2.55 -7.64 -4.55
C ALA A 39 -1.94 -6.33 -4.02
N ILE A 40 -0.64 -6.31 -3.76
CA ILE A 40 0.11 -5.11 -3.31
C ILE A 40 0.00 -4.00 -4.38
N TRP A 41 0.36 -4.31 -5.62
CA TRP A 41 0.31 -3.34 -6.71
C TRP A 41 -1.10 -2.76 -6.90
N ARG A 42 -2.12 -3.63 -6.89
CA ARG A 42 -3.54 -3.26 -7.05
C ARG A 42 -4.02 -2.36 -5.91
N ALA A 43 -3.62 -2.60 -4.67
CA ALA A 43 -3.96 -1.73 -3.54
C ALA A 43 -3.31 -0.35 -3.69
N ASN A 44 -1.99 -0.32 -3.91
CA ASN A 44 -1.22 0.92 -3.97
C ASN A 44 -1.66 1.82 -5.13
N VAL A 45 -1.85 1.26 -6.33
CA VAL A 45 -2.23 2.06 -7.50
C VAL A 45 -3.66 2.59 -7.39
N CYS A 46 -4.60 1.81 -6.83
CA CYS A 46 -5.97 2.25 -6.61
C CYS A 46 -6.04 3.34 -5.55
N SER A 47 -5.30 3.17 -4.45
CA SER A 47 -5.20 4.18 -3.40
C SER A 47 -4.63 5.50 -3.96
N ALA A 48 -3.53 5.45 -4.71
CA ALA A 48 -2.92 6.63 -5.30
C ALA A 48 -3.86 7.34 -6.30
N ILE A 49 -4.61 6.59 -7.11
CA ILE A 49 -5.61 7.14 -8.03
C ILE A 49 -6.76 7.83 -7.27
N ASN A 50 -7.24 7.22 -6.19
CA ASN A 50 -8.33 7.78 -5.38
C ASN A 50 -7.92 9.09 -4.70
N HIS A 51 -6.67 9.20 -4.25
CA HIS A 51 -6.12 10.44 -3.70
C HIS A 51 -5.88 11.53 -4.76
N PHE A 52 -5.66 11.17 -6.03
CA PHE A 52 -5.39 12.13 -7.10
C PHE A 52 -6.64 12.83 -7.67
N GLU A 53 -7.85 12.46 -7.21
CA GLU A 53 -9.14 13.09 -7.60
C GLU A 53 -9.29 13.36 -9.12
N CYS A 54 -9.03 12.34 -9.94
CA CYS A 54 -9.05 12.49 -11.40
C CYS A 54 -10.32 11.94 -12.07
N SER A 55 -10.53 12.31 -13.33
CA SER A 55 -11.68 11.81 -14.10
C SER A 55 -11.59 10.30 -14.34
N ARG A 56 -12.73 9.66 -14.63
CA ARG A 56 -12.78 8.22 -14.96
C ARG A 56 -11.88 7.86 -16.14
N GLN A 57 -11.79 8.73 -17.14
CA GLN A 57 -10.92 8.54 -18.30
C GLN A 57 -9.44 8.63 -17.92
N VAL A 58 -9.07 9.60 -17.08
CA VAL A 58 -7.68 9.77 -16.59
C VAL A 58 -7.27 8.57 -15.74
N SER A 59 -8.10 8.16 -14.78
CA SER A 59 -7.82 6.99 -13.94
C SER A 59 -7.65 5.71 -14.76
N ALA A 60 -8.46 5.52 -15.80
CA ALA A 60 -8.32 4.38 -16.69
C ALA A 60 -6.98 4.41 -17.45
N GLU A 61 -6.59 5.57 -17.99
CA GLU A 61 -5.31 5.73 -18.69
C GLU A 61 -4.11 5.55 -17.76
N ILE A 62 -4.21 5.98 -16.49
CA ILE A 62 -3.17 5.73 -15.47
C ILE A 62 -2.92 4.22 -15.33
N ILE A 63 -3.95 3.42 -15.08
CA ILE A 63 -3.80 1.95 -14.94
C ILE A 63 -3.23 1.34 -16.22
N LEU A 64 -3.74 1.73 -17.39
CA LEU A 64 -3.27 1.14 -18.65
C LEU A 64 -1.78 1.40 -18.91
N ARG A 65 -1.23 2.52 -18.45
CA ARG A 65 0.20 2.84 -18.56
C ARG A 65 1.07 2.09 -17.57
N CYS A 66 0.50 1.68 -16.45
CA CYS A 66 1.17 0.80 -15.50
C CYS A 66 1.31 -0.65 -16.02
N ILE A 67 0.71 -1.00 -17.16
CA ILE A 67 0.72 -2.35 -17.71
C ILE A 67 1.57 -2.39 -18.99
N ARG A 68 2.55 -3.30 -19.02
CA ARG A 68 3.43 -3.49 -20.19
C ARG A 68 2.72 -4.27 -21.30
N GLU A 69 3.19 -4.08 -22.53
CA GLU A 69 2.81 -4.93 -23.66
C GLU A 69 3.44 -6.32 -23.54
N PRO A 70 2.81 -7.39 -24.07
CA PRO A 70 1.54 -7.43 -24.81
C PRO A 70 0.28 -7.53 -23.92
N GLN A 71 0.44 -7.50 -22.60
CA GLN A 71 -0.66 -7.71 -21.65
C GLN A 71 -1.69 -6.58 -21.74
N ARG A 72 -1.25 -5.32 -21.87
CA ARG A 72 -2.12 -4.16 -22.06
C ARG A 72 -3.05 -4.35 -23.27
N THR A 73 -2.50 -4.68 -24.44
CA THR A 73 -3.31 -4.91 -25.65
C THR A 73 -4.35 -6.03 -25.46
N ARG A 74 -3.97 -7.13 -24.80
CA ARG A 74 -4.91 -8.25 -24.53
C ARG A 74 -6.02 -7.84 -23.57
N LEU A 75 -5.70 -7.01 -22.57
CA LEU A 75 -6.64 -6.54 -21.57
C LEU A 75 -7.68 -5.60 -22.18
N VAL A 76 -7.24 -4.61 -22.95
CA VAL A 76 -8.13 -3.62 -23.60
C VAL A 76 -9.15 -4.30 -24.52
N LYS A 77 -8.76 -5.38 -25.22
CA LYS A 77 -9.68 -6.17 -26.06
C LYS A 77 -10.80 -6.87 -25.28
N LYS A 78 -10.60 -7.14 -23.99
CA LYS A 78 -11.57 -7.85 -23.14
C LYS A 78 -12.55 -6.91 -22.43
N ILE A 79 -12.24 -5.61 -22.35
CA ILE A 79 -13.02 -4.67 -21.56
C ILE A 79 -13.92 -3.85 -22.49
N PRO A 80 -15.25 -3.88 -22.31
CA PRO A 80 -16.15 -3.02 -23.08
C PRO A 80 -15.86 -1.54 -22.86
N LEU A 81 -15.84 -0.74 -23.94
CA LEU A 81 -15.61 0.72 -23.86
C LEU A 81 -16.62 1.42 -22.94
N ALA A 82 -17.88 0.96 -22.94
CA ALA A 82 -18.92 1.46 -22.04
C ALA A 82 -18.53 1.28 -20.56
N ALA A 83 -17.94 0.12 -20.20
CA ALA A 83 -17.50 -0.13 -18.84
C ALA A 83 -16.36 0.82 -18.41
N VAL A 84 -15.41 1.12 -19.31
CA VAL A 84 -14.33 2.09 -19.04
C VAL A 84 -14.89 3.50 -18.88
N ARG A 85 -15.86 3.90 -19.72
CA ARG A 85 -16.51 5.22 -19.60
C ARG A 85 -17.26 5.37 -18.27
N ASP A 86 -17.99 4.34 -17.88
CA ASP A 86 -18.91 4.41 -16.74
C ASP A 86 -18.20 4.17 -15.40
N GLN A 87 -17.12 3.36 -15.38
CA GLN A 87 -16.42 2.96 -14.14
C GLN A 87 -14.95 3.39 -14.07
N GLY A 88 -14.34 3.89 -15.15
CA GLY A 88 -12.94 4.30 -15.19
C GLY A 88 -11.97 3.15 -14.91
N HIS A 89 -10.98 3.39 -14.04
CA HIS A 89 -9.99 2.38 -13.64
C HIS A 89 -10.60 1.11 -13.04
N VAL A 90 -11.76 1.20 -12.38
CA VAL A 90 -12.43 0.06 -11.74
C VAL A 90 -12.78 -1.04 -12.75
N ALA A 91 -13.16 -0.68 -13.97
CA ALA A 91 -13.43 -1.67 -15.03
C ALA A 91 -12.17 -2.46 -15.42
N ILE A 92 -11.01 -1.79 -15.41
CA ILE A 92 -9.73 -2.41 -15.75
C ILE A 92 -9.26 -3.32 -14.60
N ILE A 93 -9.37 -2.85 -13.36
CA ILE A 93 -9.04 -3.65 -12.18
C ILE A 93 -9.92 -4.89 -12.10
N LYS A 94 -11.23 -4.81 -12.35
CA LYS A 94 -12.10 -6.00 -12.38
C LYS A 94 -11.64 -7.06 -13.39
N ALA A 95 -11.20 -6.63 -14.57
CA ALA A 95 -10.70 -7.54 -15.60
C ALA A 95 -9.34 -8.17 -15.22
N LEU A 96 -8.48 -7.42 -14.54
CA LEU A 96 -7.22 -7.93 -13.99
C LEU A 96 -7.46 -8.87 -12.80
N ASP A 97 -8.37 -8.53 -11.89
CA ASP A 97 -8.73 -9.32 -10.72
C ASP A 97 -9.21 -10.71 -11.15
N ALA A 98 -10.02 -10.80 -12.21
CA ALA A 98 -10.49 -12.07 -12.75
C ALA A 98 -9.37 -13.03 -13.19
N SER A 99 -8.17 -12.52 -13.50
CA SER A 99 -7.03 -13.34 -13.92
C SER A 99 -5.95 -13.49 -12.85
N ASN A 100 -5.81 -12.50 -11.96
CA ASN A 100 -4.68 -12.40 -11.05
C ASN A 100 -5.08 -12.47 -9.57
N MET A 101 -6.24 -11.93 -9.18
CA MET A 101 -6.68 -11.89 -7.77
C MET A 101 -7.29 -13.24 -7.35
N ASN A 102 -6.41 -14.16 -6.96
CA ASN A 102 -6.82 -15.50 -6.51
C ASN A 102 -6.64 -15.65 -4.99
N ARG A 103 -7.03 -16.83 -4.46
CA ARG A 103 -6.90 -17.12 -3.02
C ARG A 103 -5.46 -17.08 -2.52
N LEU A 104 -4.47 -17.36 -3.37
CA LEU A 104 -3.06 -17.32 -2.99
C LEU A 104 -2.58 -15.88 -2.83
N GLU A 105 -3.01 -14.96 -3.69
CA GLU A 105 -2.71 -13.52 -3.54
C GLU A 105 -3.18 -12.99 -2.18
N MET A 106 -4.45 -13.23 -1.83
CA MET A 106 -5.00 -12.78 -0.54
C MET A 106 -4.33 -13.48 0.65
N ARG A 107 -3.97 -14.76 0.52
CA ARG A 107 -3.21 -15.48 1.56
C ARG A 107 -1.80 -14.94 1.74
N ALA A 108 -1.15 -14.46 0.67
CA ALA A 108 0.16 -13.85 0.79
C ALA A 108 0.09 -12.57 1.63
N ILE A 109 -0.91 -11.72 1.40
CA ILE A 109 -1.12 -10.51 2.24
C ILE A 109 -1.37 -10.88 3.70
N GLU A 110 -2.20 -11.89 3.96
CA GLU A 110 -2.46 -12.34 5.33
C GLU A 110 -1.21 -12.97 5.98
N SER A 111 -0.40 -13.69 5.20
CA SER A 111 0.86 -14.25 5.65
C SER A 111 1.88 -13.16 5.97
N ASP A 112 2.00 -12.15 5.10
CA ASP A 112 2.86 -11.00 5.33
C ASP A 112 2.40 -10.24 6.58
N TRP A 113 1.09 -10.06 6.76
CA TRP A 113 0.51 -9.37 7.93
C TRP A 113 0.85 -10.06 9.25
N ARG A 114 0.73 -11.38 9.29
CA ARG A 114 1.03 -12.18 10.49
C ARG A 114 2.53 -12.40 10.71
N GLY A 115 3.30 -12.40 9.64
CA GLY A 115 4.73 -12.71 9.64
C GLY A 115 5.63 -11.48 9.65
N LEU A 116 5.07 -10.26 9.66
CA LEU A 116 5.85 -9.03 9.64
C LEU A 116 6.65 -8.91 10.94
N GLN A 117 7.97 -8.82 10.80
CA GLN A 117 8.90 -8.66 11.90
C GLN A 117 9.82 -7.46 11.66
N GLN A 118 10.25 -6.85 12.75
CA GLN A 118 11.29 -5.84 12.77
C GLN A 118 12.60 -6.46 12.28
N HIS A 119 13.22 -5.83 11.29
CA HIS A 119 14.54 -6.25 10.80
C HIS A 119 15.63 -5.89 11.80
N SER A 120 16.77 -6.60 11.74
CA SER A 120 17.92 -6.27 12.56
C SER A 120 18.42 -4.84 12.29
N GLY A 121 18.52 -4.03 13.34
CA GLY A 121 18.93 -2.62 13.26
C GLY A 121 17.87 -1.65 12.73
N GLU A 122 16.65 -2.13 12.45
CA GLU A 122 15.54 -1.29 12.03
C GLU A 122 14.96 -0.51 13.22
N THR A 123 14.69 0.77 13.01
CA THR A 123 14.08 1.63 14.05
C THR A 123 12.58 1.32 14.18
N ILE A 124 12.00 1.58 15.36
CA ILE A 124 10.56 1.43 15.57
C ILE A 124 9.72 2.20 14.54
N PRO A 125 10.03 3.48 14.19
CA PRO A 125 9.26 4.20 13.18
C PRO A 125 9.32 3.53 11.81
N ALA A 126 10.51 3.11 11.35
CA ALA A 126 10.64 2.44 10.06
C ALA A 126 9.90 1.10 10.01
N PHE A 127 9.89 0.36 11.13
CA PHE A 127 9.09 -0.86 11.25
C PHE A 127 7.58 -0.56 11.25
N ALA A 128 7.15 0.46 11.99
CA ALA A 128 5.76 0.92 12.03
C ALA A 128 5.26 1.35 10.64
N ASP A 129 6.06 2.09 9.87
CA ASP A 129 5.72 2.50 8.51
C ASP A 129 5.40 1.28 7.63
N ARG A 130 6.20 0.20 7.70
CA ARG A 130 5.93 -1.05 6.96
C ARG A 130 4.67 -1.76 7.42
N LEU A 131 4.35 -1.68 8.71
CA LEU A 131 3.12 -2.25 9.27
C LEU A 131 1.89 -1.47 8.80
N GLU A 132 1.95 -0.15 8.85
CA GLU A 132 0.90 0.77 8.40
C GLU A 132 0.63 0.61 6.89
N ASP A 133 1.69 0.50 6.08
CA ASP A 133 1.57 0.20 4.65
C ASP A 133 0.83 -1.11 4.40
N LEU A 134 1.15 -2.15 5.17
CA LEU A 134 0.53 -3.47 5.02
C LEU A 134 -0.92 -3.49 5.52
N ALA A 135 -1.22 -2.75 6.59
CA ALA A 135 -2.58 -2.52 7.06
C ALA A 135 -3.40 -1.83 5.96
N HIS A 136 -2.88 -0.74 5.39
CA HIS A 136 -3.52 -0.01 4.30
C HIS A 136 -3.82 -0.91 3.09
N ILE A 137 -2.88 -1.77 2.70
CA ILE A 137 -3.08 -2.76 1.63
C ILE A 137 -4.22 -3.71 1.98
N LYS A 138 -4.23 -4.25 3.21
CA LYS A 138 -5.27 -5.18 3.68
C LYS A 138 -6.65 -4.52 3.68
N GLU A 139 -6.78 -3.31 4.20
CA GLU A 139 -8.03 -2.54 4.20
C GLU A 139 -8.52 -2.27 2.78
N THR A 140 -7.63 -1.85 1.88
CA THR A 140 -7.96 -1.56 0.47
C THR A 140 -8.44 -2.79 -0.30
N LEU A 141 -7.94 -3.98 0.07
CA LEU A 141 -8.31 -5.24 -0.56
C LEU A 141 -9.60 -5.84 0.02
N THR A 142 -9.78 -5.76 1.34
CA THR A 142 -10.89 -6.41 2.05
C THR A 142 -12.10 -5.50 2.27
N GLY A 143 -11.89 -4.18 2.27
CA GLY A 143 -12.88 -3.20 2.71
C GLY A 143 -13.12 -3.20 4.21
N ILE A 144 -12.29 -3.89 5.00
CA ILE A 144 -12.41 -4.01 6.45
C ILE A 144 -11.29 -3.21 7.08
N THR A 145 -11.66 -2.22 7.91
CA THR A 145 -10.71 -1.40 8.67
C THR A 145 -9.97 -2.25 9.70
N VAL A 146 -8.66 -2.05 9.80
CA VAL A 146 -7.82 -2.65 10.85
C VAL A 146 -7.95 -1.79 12.10
N THR A 147 -8.24 -2.42 13.23
CA THR A 147 -8.45 -1.71 14.49
C THR A 147 -7.13 -1.30 15.15
N ASP A 148 -7.16 -0.25 15.98
CA ASP A 148 -6.01 0.14 16.81
C ASP A 148 -5.47 -1.01 17.65
N ALA A 149 -6.36 -1.86 18.19
CA ALA A 149 -5.96 -3.03 18.97
C ALA A 149 -5.17 -4.03 18.12
N GLU A 150 -5.62 -4.30 16.88
CA GLU A 150 -4.90 -5.15 15.95
C GLU A 150 -3.56 -4.53 15.54
N MET A 151 -3.51 -3.23 15.29
CA MET A 151 -2.26 -2.51 14.99
C MET A 151 -1.25 -2.58 16.15
N SER A 152 -1.69 -2.31 17.38
CA SER A 152 -0.85 -2.40 18.59
C SER A 152 -0.35 -3.82 18.83
N GLU A 153 -1.22 -4.83 18.68
CA GLU A 153 -0.85 -6.23 18.81
C GLU A 153 0.18 -6.64 17.75
N ARG A 154 -0.03 -6.27 16.48
CA ARG A 154 0.93 -6.58 15.43
C ARG A 154 2.26 -5.87 15.61
N LEU A 155 2.24 -4.59 15.99
CA LEU A 155 3.47 -3.86 16.30
C LEU A 155 4.21 -4.58 17.42
N ALA A 156 3.54 -4.87 18.55
CA ALA A 156 4.16 -5.51 19.70
C ALA A 156 4.69 -6.93 19.42
N ASP A 157 3.96 -7.74 18.64
CA ASP A 157 4.34 -9.11 18.27
C ASP A 157 5.54 -9.15 17.32
N GLY A 158 5.64 -8.16 16.42
CA GLY A 158 6.68 -8.12 15.40
C GLY A 158 8.03 -7.55 15.88
N LEU A 159 8.11 -6.97 17.08
CA LEU A 159 9.37 -6.44 17.63
C LEU A 159 10.37 -7.56 17.91
N THR A 160 11.60 -7.38 17.43
CA THR A 160 12.71 -8.33 17.61
C THR A 160 13.88 -7.71 18.38
N ASP A 161 13.97 -6.38 18.41
CA ASP A 161 15.01 -5.65 19.12
C ASP A 161 14.76 -5.64 20.65
N ALA A 162 15.83 -5.85 21.43
CA ALA A 162 15.73 -5.98 22.89
C ALA A 162 15.24 -4.69 23.56
N ASP A 163 15.71 -3.53 23.11
CA ASP A 163 15.29 -2.24 23.66
C ASP A 163 13.83 -1.98 23.30
N ALA A 164 13.42 -2.30 22.08
CA ALA A 164 12.02 -2.18 21.65
C ALA A 164 11.09 -3.12 22.44
N ILE A 165 11.51 -4.36 22.69
CA ILE A 165 10.77 -5.30 23.54
C ILE A 165 10.65 -4.76 24.97
N MET A 166 11.72 -4.22 25.54
CA MET A 166 11.67 -3.60 26.86
C MET A 166 10.72 -2.40 26.88
N ALA A 167 10.78 -1.53 25.87
CA ALA A 167 9.89 -0.38 25.75
C ALA A 167 8.42 -0.78 25.74
N LYS A 168 8.06 -1.81 24.96
CA LYS A 168 6.69 -2.35 24.91
C LYS A 168 6.22 -2.84 26.29
N SER A 169 7.10 -3.54 27.02
CA SER A 169 6.77 -4.11 28.33
C SER A 169 6.60 -3.07 29.43
N VAL A 170 7.24 -1.91 29.31
CA VAL A 170 7.14 -0.82 30.30
C VAL A 170 5.98 0.11 29.97
N VAL A 171 5.83 0.49 28.70
CA VAL A 171 4.86 1.51 28.27
C VAL A 171 3.43 0.98 28.37
N ASP A 172 3.16 -0.19 27.82
CA ASP A 172 1.83 -0.78 27.86
C ASP A 172 1.87 -2.31 27.70
N PRO A 173 2.17 -3.04 28.79
CA PRO A 173 2.25 -4.50 28.74
C PRO A 173 0.91 -5.17 28.42
N SER A 174 -0.21 -4.47 28.54
CA SER A 174 -1.55 -4.99 28.28
C SER A 174 -2.15 -4.56 26.94
N LEU A 175 -1.43 -3.75 26.15
CA LEU A 175 -1.87 -3.25 24.84
C LEU A 175 -3.27 -2.62 24.86
N LYS A 176 -3.54 -1.79 25.88
CA LYS A 176 -4.79 -1.04 26.05
C LYS A 176 -4.76 0.36 25.44
N LEU A 177 -3.58 0.90 25.18
CA LEU A 177 -3.42 2.20 24.55
C LEU A 177 -3.80 2.13 23.06
N PRO A 178 -4.40 3.20 22.51
CA PRO A 178 -4.52 3.39 21.08
C PRO A 178 -3.17 3.28 20.38
N TYR A 179 -3.18 2.82 19.13
CA TYR A 179 -1.95 2.50 18.37
C TYR A 179 -0.93 3.64 18.35
N GLU A 180 -1.37 4.86 18.04
CA GLU A 180 -0.47 6.02 18.00
C GLU A 180 0.09 6.37 19.37
N GLU A 181 -0.72 6.32 20.42
CA GLU A 181 -0.25 6.58 21.79
C GLU A 181 0.77 5.53 22.25
N PHE A 182 0.52 4.26 21.92
CA PHE A 182 1.43 3.16 22.20
C PHE A 182 2.77 3.35 21.47
N LYS A 183 2.74 3.62 20.16
CA LYS A 183 3.93 3.88 19.32
C LYS A 183 4.73 5.07 19.87
N GLN A 184 4.09 6.20 20.14
CA GLN A 184 4.77 7.40 20.67
C GLN A 184 5.32 7.17 22.09
N GLY A 185 4.59 6.45 22.95
CA GLY A 185 5.06 6.10 24.28
C GLY A 185 6.34 5.26 24.24
N MET A 186 6.41 4.28 23.34
CA MET A 186 7.63 3.48 23.12
C MET A 186 8.82 4.33 22.68
N LEU A 187 8.61 5.26 21.73
CA LEU A 187 9.66 6.15 21.25
C LEU A 187 10.17 7.08 22.37
N GLY A 188 9.25 7.72 23.10
CA GLY A 188 9.61 8.60 24.21
C GLY A 188 10.37 7.87 25.33
N PHE A 189 10.00 6.62 25.62
CA PHE A 189 10.74 5.80 26.58
C PHE A 189 12.17 5.52 26.11
N LEU A 190 12.37 5.10 24.86
CA LEU A 190 13.70 4.84 24.31
C LEU A 190 14.58 6.10 24.26
N GLU A 191 13.99 7.24 23.93
CA GLU A 191 14.68 8.53 23.97
C GLU A 191 15.14 8.87 25.40
N SER A 192 14.29 8.63 26.39
CA SER A 192 14.61 8.85 27.81
C SER A 192 15.77 7.97 28.29
N ILE A 193 15.83 6.71 27.86
CA ILE A 193 16.94 5.81 28.21
C ILE A 193 18.24 6.30 27.57
N LYS A 194 18.20 6.70 26.29
CA LYS A 194 19.38 7.21 25.59
C LYS A 194 19.91 8.50 26.23
N ALA A 195 19.01 9.40 26.63
CA ALA A 195 19.37 10.64 27.31
C ALA A 195 19.97 10.37 28.71
N ASN A 196 19.41 9.43 29.47
CA ASN A 196 19.90 9.09 30.81
C ASN A 196 21.15 8.19 30.80
N GLY A 197 21.36 7.41 29.73
CA GLY A 197 22.55 6.59 29.51
C GLY A 197 23.81 7.39 29.14
N GLN A 198 23.68 8.66 28.76
CA GLN A 198 24.81 9.55 28.47
C GLN A 198 25.47 10.18 29.71
N PHE A 199 24.90 9.99 30.92
CA PHE A 199 25.48 10.50 32.18
C PHE A 199 26.31 9.46 32.96
N SER A 200 26.59 8.29 32.38
CA SER A 200 27.44 7.28 33.02
C SER A 200 28.72 7.06 32.20
N ILE A 201 29.68 7.96 32.42
CA ILE A 201 31.14 7.78 32.59
C ILE A 201 31.73 9.20 32.51
N MET A 202 31.89 9.81 33.67
CA MET A 202 32.96 10.78 33.93
C MET A 202 33.51 10.51 35.33
#